data_AF-A0A847VAD5-F1
#
_entry.id   AF-A0A847VAD5-F1
#
_cell.length_a   1.000
_cell.length_b   1.000
_cell.length_c   1.000
_cell.angle_alpha   90.00
_cell.angle_beta   90.00
_cell.angle_gamma   90.00
#
_symmetry.space_group_name_H-M   'P 1'
#
loop_
_entity.id
_entity.type
_entity.pdbx_description
1 polymer ?
#
loop_
_entity_poly.entity_id
_entity_poly.type
_entity_poly.pdbx_seq_one_letter_code
_entity_poly.pdbx_strand_id
1 'polypeptide(L)'
;MESVRMATAATDVVAGTFFGVAVGLAYIVLLDEPGRLFYPFAGLVFLGGPLVAGAAGASRCRGQRMRGALVPGAAVFCILLGLSFTAYAILPHFDRTSVELPEPSTGFGSGPHPPPGLAYPLPGRGDGVLIARDERTAVVAVVDFSNAPHPGTVHVVDARDNRTLRRMDFPDSTIMATIDGGVVYLYNDKLGYLIDARSGADVETILVIDNYGGLSATDRPVLPGAPGGRRYLETSAVVSSWCTDGTVRSRARLTMNGTAGTWFVNGETREIIEL
;
A
#
# COMPACT_ATOMS: atom_id res chain seq x y z
N MET A 1 -1.35 -14.09 48.77
CA MET A 1 -1.49 -12.62 48.59
C MET A 1 -0.92 -12.14 47.25
N GLU A 2 0.11 -12.79 46.73
CA GLU A 2 0.73 -12.49 45.42
C GLU A 2 -0.15 -12.90 44.22
N SER A 3 -0.81 -14.06 44.27
CA SER A 3 -1.74 -14.52 43.20
C SER A 3 -2.93 -13.59 42.98
N VAL A 4 -3.48 -13.00 44.06
CA VAL A 4 -4.60 -12.04 43.99
C VAL A 4 -4.16 -10.69 43.39
N ARG A 5 -2.91 -10.27 43.64
CA ARG A 5 -2.33 -9.06 43.03
C ARG A 5 -2.00 -9.24 41.55
N MET A 6 -1.56 -10.43 41.14
CA MET A 6 -1.37 -10.75 39.71
C MET A 6 -2.70 -10.82 38.95
N ALA A 7 -3.71 -11.49 39.51
CA ALA A 7 -5.02 -11.62 38.86
C ALA A 7 -5.70 -10.26 38.61
N THR A 8 -5.53 -9.30 39.52
CA THR A 8 -6.12 -7.96 39.42
C THR A 8 -5.38 -7.05 38.44
N ALA A 9 -4.05 -7.14 38.36
CA ALA A 9 -3.26 -6.45 37.34
C ALA A 9 -3.59 -6.95 35.92
N ALA A 10 -3.84 -8.25 35.77
CA ALA A 10 -4.26 -8.83 34.49
C ALA A 10 -5.62 -8.26 34.03
N THR A 11 -6.58 -8.04 34.95
CA THR A 11 -7.89 -7.48 34.60
C THR A 11 -7.80 -6.05 34.08
N ASP A 12 -6.87 -5.24 34.61
CA ASP A 12 -6.68 -3.84 34.19
C ASP A 12 -6.07 -3.73 32.79
N VAL A 13 -5.09 -4.58 32.51
CA VAL A 13 -4.49 -4.70 31.18
C VAL A 13 -5.53 -5.19 30.17
N VAL A 14 -6.37 -6.16 30.53
CA VAL A 14 -7.45 -6.66 29.65
C VAL A 14 -8.44 -5.53 29.31
N ALA A 15 -8.88 -4.74 30.29
CA ALA A 15 -9.83 -3.65 30.05
C ALA A 15 -9.28 -2.58 29.10
N GLY A 16 -8.05 -2.11 29.33
CA GLY A 16 -7.40 -1.13 28.44
C GLY A 16 -7.12 -1.67 27.05
N THR A 17 -6.72 -2.95 26.96
CA THR A 17 -6.49 -3.62 25.66
C THR A 17 -7.79 -3.77 24.88
N PHE A 18 -8.87 -4.22 25.52
CA PHE A 18 -10.18 -4.36 24.89
C PHE A 18 -10.70 -3.03 24.37
N PHE A 19 -10.55 -1.95 25.14
CA PHE A 19 -10.89 -0.59 24.69
C PHE A 19 -10.10 -0.22 23.42
N GLY A 20 -8.78 -0.38 23.43
CA GLY A 20 -7.94 -0.07 22.28
C GLY A 20 -8.29 -0.90 21.04
N VAL A 21 -8.56 -2.20 21.21
CA VAL A 21 -8.98 -3.10 20.12
C VAL A 21 -10.36 -2.72 19.58
N ALA A 22 -11.33 -2.38 20.43
CA ALA A 22 -12.65 -1.95 19.99
C ALA A 22 -12.61 -0.66 19.17
N VAL A 23 -11.80 0.31 19.62
CA VAL A 23 -11.53 1.54 18.86
C VAL A 23 -10.83 1.23 17.52
N GLY A 24 -9.87 0.30 17.53
CA GLY A 24 -9.23 -0.24 16.33
C GLY A 24 -10.21 -0.83 15.33
N LEU A 25 -11.08 -1.74 15.77
CA LEU A 25 -12.09 -2.37 14.92
C LEU A 25 -13.09 -1.33 14.39
N ALA A 26 -13.49 -0.35 15.19
CA ALA A 26 -14.36 0.72 14.71
C ALA A 26 -13.69 1.54 13.60
N TYR A 27 -12.43 1.94 13.78
CA TYR A 27 -11.69 2.71 12.78
C TYR A 27 -11.45 1.91 11.49
N ILE A 28 -11.01 0.66 11.61
CA ILE A 28 -10.65 -0.18 10.46
C ILE A 28 -11.89 -0.72 9.75
N VAL A 29 -12.81 -1.34 10.47
CA VAL A 29 -13.92 -2.10 9.87
C VAL A 29 -15.15 -1.22 9.62
N LEU A 30 -15.48 -0.32 10.55
CA LEU A 30 -16.71 0.46 10.45
C LEU A 30 -16.53 1.76 9.66
N LEU A 31 -15.36 2.39 9.78
CA LEU A 31 -15.09 3.68 9.16
C LEU A 31 -14.30 3.58 7.85
N ASP A 32 -13.77 2.40 7.53
CA ASP A 32 -12.93 2.16 6.35
C ASP A 32 -11.68 3.06 6.32
N GLU A 33 -11.03 3.19 7.49
CA GLU A 33 -9.74 3.85 7.68
C GLU A 33 -9.60 5.25 7.04
N PRO A 34 -10.51 6.18 7.32
CA PRO A 34 -10.49 7.47 6.66
C PRO A 34 -9.29 8.27 7.19
N GLY A 35 -8.38 8.64 6.30
CA GLY A 35 -7.11 9.27 6.66
C GLY A 35 -7.21 10.46 7.61
N ARG A 36 -8.27 11.29 7.46
CA ARG A 36 -8.57 12.44 8.35
C ARG A 36 -8.81 12.08 9.81
N LEU A 37 -9.18 10.82 10.12
CA LEU A 37 -9.44 10.36 11.47
C LEU A 37 -8.26 9.59 12.07
N PHE A 38 -7.15 9.42 11.35
CA PHE A 38 -6.01 8.63 11.82
C PHE A 38 -5.43 9.14 13.15
N TYR A 39 -5.15 10.44 13.30
CA TYR A 39 -4.60 10.97 14.56
C TYR A 39 -5.59 10.93 15.73
N PRO A 40 -6.87 11.30 15.57
CA PRO A 40 -7.89 11.06 16.59
C PRO A 40 -7.95 9.59 17.02
N PHE A 41 -7.94 8.67 16.05
CA PHE A 41 -7.90 7.23 16.28
C PHE A 41 -6.65 6.81 17.08
N ALA A 42 -5.46 7.19 16.61
CA ALA A 42 -4.19 6.86 17.24
C ALA A 42 -4.13 7.41 18.68
N GLY A 43 -4.63 8.63 18.91
CA GLY A 43 -4.75 9.20 20.25
C GLY A 43 -5.65 8.35 21.16
N LEU A 44 -6.82 7.92 20.67
CA LEU A 44 -7.72 7.07 21.44
C LEU A 44 -7.12 5.71 21.77
N VAL A 45 -6.41 5.07 20.82
CA VAL A 45 -5.77 3.77 21.05
C VAL A 45 -4.57 3.89 21.97
N PHE A 46 -3.59 4.73 21.61
CA PHE A 46 -2.29 4.79 22.27
C PHE A 46 -2.26 5.66 23.53
N LEU A 47 -3.26 6.50 23.77
CA LEU A 47 -3.41 7.21 25.03
C LEU A 47 -4.62 6.71 25.82
N GLY A 48 -5.78 6.55 25.17
CA GLY A 48 -7.02 6.14 25.84
C GLY A 48 -6.93 4.75 26.47
N GLY A 49 -6.50 3.72 25.73
CA GLY A 49 -6.33 2.37 26.28
C GLY A 49 -5.39 2.32 27.49
N PRO A 50 -4.16 2.86 27.38
CA PRO A 50 -3.22 2.98 28.50
C PRO A 50 -3.77 3.78 29.69
N LEU A 51 -4.52 4.86 29.45
CA LEU A 51 -5.14 5.65 30.52
C LEU A 51 -6.24 4.87 31.25
N VAL A 52 -7.08 4.11 30.55
CA VAL A 52 -8.10 3.24 31.17
C VAL A 52 -7.44 2.21 32.08
N ALA A 53 -6.41 1.53 31.61
CA ALA A 53 -5.66 0.55 32.41
C ALA A 53 -4.93 1.20 33.59
N GLY A 54 -4.30 2.36 33.37
CA GLY A 54 -3.61 3.11 34.40
C GLY A 54 -4.53 3.65 35.49
N ALA A 55 -5.70 4.18 35.13
CA ALA A 55 -6.70 4.66 36.09
C ALA A 55 -7.27 3.51 36.93
N ALA A 56 -7.57 2.37 36.30
CA ALA A 56 -8.03 1.18 36.99
C ALA A 56 -6.99 0.67 38.00
N GLY A 57 -5.72 0.56 37.59
CA GLY A 57 -4.63 0.14 38.47
C GLY A 57 -4.31 1.13 39.60
N ALA A 58 -4.33 2.44 39.32
CA ALA A 58 -4.13 3.49 40.32
C ALA A 58 -5.21 3.47 41.43
N SER A 59 -6.46 3.20 41.06
CA SER A 59 -7.59 3.16 41.99
C SER A 59 -7.47 2.05 43.04
N ARG A 60 -6.76 0.96 42.70
CA ARG A 60 -6.59 -0.23 43.55
C ARG A 60 -5.32 -0.21 44.40
N CYS A 61 -4.32 0.60 44.04
CA CYS A 61 -3.06 0.69 44.78
C CYS A 61 -3.00 1.92 45.71
N ARG A 62 -3.50 1.78 46.97
CA ARG A 62 -3.55 2.90 47.94
C ARG A 62 -2.19 3.52 48.33
N GLY A 63 -1.07 2.81 48.19
CA GLY A 63 0.28 3.29 48.61
C GLY A 63 1.30 3.46 47.49
N GLN A 64 1.02 2.99 46.26
CA GLN A 64 1.94 3.06 45.11
C GLN A 64 1.19 3.46 43.83
N ARG A 65 0.33 4.49 43.92
CA ARG A 65 -0.55 4.91 42.82
C ARG A 65 0.17 5.14 41.49
N MET A 66 1.37 5.75 41.53
CA MET A 66 2.17 5.98 40.32
C MET A 66 2.60 4.67 39.65
N ARG A 67 3.13 3.71 40.41
CA ARG A 67 3.52 2.39 39.85
C ARG A 67 2.29 1.59 39.41
N GLY A 68 1.21 1.66 40.19
CA GLY A 68 -0.07 1.06 39.86
C GLY A 68 -0.72 1.64 38.60
N ALA A 69 -0.39 2.87 38.22
CA ALA A 69 -0.83 3.46 36.95
C ALA A 69 0.11 3.12 35.78
N LEU A 70 1.42 3.30 36.00
CA LEU A 70 2.42 3.24 34.93
C LEU A 70 2.62 1.83 34.38
N VAL A 71 2.67 0.81 35.24
CA VAL A 71 2.92 -0.58 34.80
C VAL A 71 1.80 -1.11 33.89
N PRO A 72 0.51 -1.09 34.27
CA PRO A 72 -0.55 -1.57 33.40
C PRO A 72 -0.76 -0.65 32.18
N GLY A 73 -0.60 0.66 32.34
CA GLY A 73 -0.66 1.59 31.21
C GLY A 73 0.42 1.33 30.16
N ALA A 74 1.68 1.16 30.58
CA ALA A 74 2.79 0.81 29.69
C ALA A 74 2.60 -0.56 29.04
N ALA A 75 2.11 -1.56 29.78
CA ALA A 75 1.81 -2.87 29.23
C ALA A 75 0.77 -2.79 28.10
N VAL A 76 -0.34 -2.06 28.31
CA VAL A 76 -1.36 -1.85 27.28
C VAL A 76 -0.81 -1.07 26.09
N PHE A 77 0.00 -0.04 26.32
CA PHE A 77 0.65 0.71 25.24
C PHE A 77 1.50 -0.22 24.36
N CYS A 78 2.36 -1.05 24.96
CA CYS A 78 3.21 -1.98 24.22
C CYS A 78 2.40 -3.04 23.46
N ILE A 79 1.32 -3.57 24.06
CA ILE A 79 0.43 -4.53 23.40
C ILE A 79 -0.23 -3.89 22.18
N LEU A 80 -0.83 -2.71 22.34
CA LEU A 80 -1.53 -2.02 21.26
C LEU A 80 -0.55 -1.56 20.16
N LEU A 81 0.67 -1.16 20.53
CA LEU A 81 1.73 -0.85 19.58
C LEU A 81 2.14 -2.08 18.78
N GLY A 82 2.34 -3.23 19.44
CA GLY A 82 2.64 -4.50 18.78
C GLY A 82 1.52 -4.98 17.86
N LEU A 83 0.26 -4.83 18.28
CA LEU A 83 -0.90 -5.16 17.45
C LEU A 83 -1.01 -4.22 16.24
N SER A 84 -0.78 -2.93 16.43
CA SER A 84 -0.82 -1.95 15.34
C SER A 84 0.32 -2.20 14.35
N PHE A 85 1.53 -2.51 14.82
CA PHE A 85 2.64 -2.88 13.96
C PHE A 85 2.35 -4.19 13.20
N THR A 86 1.76 -5.18 13.87
CA THR A 86 1.33 -6.42 13.21
C THR A 86 0.31 -6.13 12.10
N ALA A 87 -0.70 -5.28 12.38
CA ALA A 87 -1.74 -4.95 11.42
C ALA A 87 -1.26 -4.11 10.23
N TYR A 88 -0.37 -3.14 10.47
CA TYR A 88 0.05 -2.16 9.45
C TYR A 88 1.39 -2.43 8.79
N ALA A 89 2.26 -3.24 9.40
CA ALA A 89 3.57 -3.56 8.84
C ALA A 89 3.73 -5.05 8.52
N ILE A 90 3.24 -5.96 9.37
CA ILE A 90 3.50 -7.40 9.20
C ILE A 90 2.47 -8.08 8.29
N LEU A 91 1.18 -8.03 8.64
CA LEU A 91 0.11 -8.68 7.88
C LEU A 91 0.06 -8.25 6.41
N PRO A 92 0.29 -6.97 6.05
CA PRO A 92 0.39 -6.52 4.67
C PRO A 92 1.38 -7.29 3.80
N HIS A 93 2.49 -7.79 4.36
CA HIS A 93 3.44 -8.59 3.59
C HIS A 93 2.88 -9.96 3.18
N PHE A 94 1.80 -10.42 3.82
CA PHE A 94 1.16 -11.71 3.56
C PHE A 94 -0.12 -11.62 2.74
N ASP A 95 -0.71 -10.44 2.57
CA ASP A 95 -1.96 -10.24 1.79
C ASP A 95 -1.71 -9.83 0.33
N ARG A 96 -0.56 -10.23 -0.22
CA ARG A 96 -0.20 -9.94 -1.61
C ARG A 96 -0.90 -10.88 -2.57
N THR A 97 -1.47 -10.33 -3.64
CA THR A 97 -1.89 -11.09 -4.81
C THR A 97 -0.87 -10.98 -5.92
N SER A 98 -0.59 -12.10 -6.56
CA SER A 98 0.27 -12.18 -7.73
C SER A 98 -0.40 -12.96 -8.86
N VAL A 99 0.07 -12.70 -10.08
CA VAL A 99 -0.34 -13.40 -11.29
C VAL A 99 0.90 -14.02 -11.92
N GLU A 100 0.79 -15.30 -12.32
CA GLU A 100 1.83 -15.96 -13.10
C GLU A 100 1.78 -15.43 -14.53
N LEU A 101 2.88 -14.84 -15.00
CA LEU A 101 3.03 -14.38 -16.37
C LEU A 101 3.32 -15.57 -17.28
N PRO A 102 2.75 -15.59 -18.50
CA PRO A 102 3.13 -16.55 -19.52
C PRO A 102 4.62 -16.44 -19.86
N GLU A 103 5.18 -17.52 -20.42
CA GLU A 103 6.51 -17.45 -21.00
C GLU A 103 6.56 -16.34 -22.06
N PRO A 104 7.66 -15.55 -22.14
CA PRO A 104 7.77 -14.48 -23.12
C PRO A 104 7.52 -15.05 -24.52
N SER A 105 6.55 -14.51 -25.25
CA SER A 105 6.32 -14.88 -26.63
C SER A 105 7.57 -14.51 -27.44
N THR A 106 8.10 -15.48 -28.19
CA THR A 106 9.27 -15.27 -29.07
C THR A 106 8.88 -14.64 -30.41
N GLY A 107 7.58 -14.43 -30.64
CA GLY A 107 7.04 -13.88 -31.88
C GLY A 107 6.59 -12.45 -31.69
N PHE A 108 7.37 -11.50 -32.22
CA PHE A 108 6.90 -10.13 -32.42
C PHE A 108 5.85 -10.13 -33.54
N GLY A 109 4.60 -10.41 -33.20
CA GLY A 109 3.45 -10.33 -34.09
C GLY A 109 3.10 -8.86 -34.38
N SER A 110 3.64 -8.32 -35.48
CA SER A 110 3.17 -7.08 -36.12
C SER A 110 2.94 -5.84 -35.24
N GLY A 111 4.03 -5.30 -34.69
CA GLY A 111 4.14 -3.88 -34.33
C GLY A 111 3.63 -3.46 -32.95
N PRO A 112 4.24 -2.44 -32.32
CA PRO A 112 4.02 -2.07 -30.92
C PRO A 112 2.77 -1.19 -30.76
N HIS A 113 1.58 -1.77 -30.95
CA HIS A 113 0.34 -1.03 -30.75
C HIS A 113 -0.48 -1.69 -29.64
N PRO A 114 -0.74 -0.98 -28.53
CA PRO A 114 -1.62 -1.51 -27.50
C PRO A 114 -2.97 -1.90 -28.12
N PRO A 115 -3.59 -3.02 -27.68
CA PRO A 115 -4.93 -3.40 -28.11
C PRO A 115 -5.92 -2.23 -27.94
N PRO A 116 -6.96 -2.10 -28.78
CA PRO A 116 -7.85 -0.93 -28.77
C PRO A 116 -8.49 -0.59 -27.41
N GLY A 117 -8.68 -1.58 -26.53
CA GLY A 117 -9.21 -1.37 -25.17
C GLY A 117 -8.19 -0.80 -24.18
N LEU A 118 -6.90 -0.90 -24.49
CA LEU A 118 -5.78 -0.40 -23.70
C LEU A 118 -5.08 0.79 -24.33
N ALA A 119 -5.34 1.07 -25.61
CA ALA A 119 -4.72 2.20 -26.30
C ALA A 119 -5.20 3.55 -25.72
N TYR A 120 -4.24 4.40 -25.37
CA TYR A 120 -4.48 5.79 -25.00
C TYR A 120 -3.68 6.73 -25.90
N PRO A 121 -4.34 7.65 -26.64
CA PRO A 121 -3.65 8.55 -27.54
C PRO A 121 -2.88 9.63 -26.78
N LEU A 122 -1.57 9.71 -27.03
CA LEU A 122 -0.71 10.76 -26.51
C LEU A 122 -0.33 11.73 -27.63
N PRO A 123 -0.74 13.02 -27.55
CA PRO A 123 -0.45 14.00 -28.59
C PRO A 123 1.06 14.07 -28.93
N GLY A 124 1.37 13.89 -30.21
CA GLY A 124 2.74 13.93 -30.74
C GLY A 124 3.63 12.73 -30.40
N ARG A 125 3.08 11.67 -29.78
CA ARG A 125 3.84 10.48 -29.35
C ARG A 125 3.26 9.15 -29.84
N GLY A 126 2.03 9.15 -30.35
CA GLY A 126 1.32 7.93 -30.71
C GLY A 126 0.51 7.40 -29.54
N ASP A 127 0.19 6.11 -29.56
CA ASP A 127 -0.62 5.47 -28.53
C ASP A 127 0.28 4.84 -27.46
N GLY A 128 -0.12 4.99 -26.19
CA GLY A 128 0.47 4.26 -25.06
C GLY A 128 -0.55 3.30 -24.43
N VAL A 129 -0.07 2.45 -23.52
CA VAL A 129 -0.89 1.52 -22.74
C VAL A 129 -1.52 2.26 -21.57
N LEU A 130 -2.85 2.33 -21.51
CA LEU A 130 -3.60 2.84 -20.38
C LEU A 130 -3.47 1.88 -19.20
N ILE A 131 -2.78 2.32 -18.15
CA ILE A 131 -2.58 1.54 -16.93
C ILE A 131 -3.72 1.80 -15.94
N ALA A 132 -3.97 3.08 -15.64
CA ALA A 132 -4.98 3.47 -14.67
C ALA A 132 -5.68 4.75 -15.11
N ARG A 133 -6.95 4.92 -14.72
CA ARG A 133 -7.74 6.09 -15.06
C ARG A 133 -8.78 6.38 -13.98
N ASP A 134 -8.96 7.67 -13.68
CA ASP A 134 -10.14 8.20 -13.00
C ASP A 134 -10.84 9.26 -13.88
N GLU A 135 -11.74 10.06 -13.30
CA GLU A 135 -12.48 11.11 -14.02
C GLU A 135 -11.59 12.21 -14.63
N ARG A 136 -10.39 12.45 -14.10
CA ARG A 136 -9.53 13.58 -14.47
C ARG A 136 -8.11 13.20 -14.85
N THR A 137 -7.65 12.02 -14.46
CA THR A 137 -6.25 11.63 -14.58
C THR A 137 -6.15 10.27 -15.24
N ALA A 138 -5.23 10.14 -16.18
CA ALA A 138 -4.84 8.88 -16.79
C ALA A 138 -3.36 8.63 -16.54
N VAL A 139 -3.00 7.39 -16.29
CA VAL A 139 -1.62 6.91 -16.21
C VAL A 139 -1.38 6.02 -17.42
N VAL A 140 -0.43 6.42 -18.26
CA VAL A 140 -0.18 5.80 -19.56
C VAL A 140 1.29 5.41 -19.65
N ALA A 141 1.59 4.17 -20.02
CA ALA A 141 2.95 3.72 -20.28
C ALA A 141 3.22 3.59 -21.78
N VAL A 142 4.36 4.10 -22.22
CA VAL A 142 4.91 3.88 -23.56
C VAL A 142 6.13 2.99 -23.40
N VAL A 143 6.06 1.78 -23.93
CA VAL A 143 7.11 0.76 -23.76
C VAL A 143 7.87 0.58 -25.06
N ASP A 144 9.20 0.63 -25.00
CA ASP A 144 10.06 0.30 -26.13
C ASP A 144 10.24 -1.22 -26.24
N PHE A 145 9.38 -1.87 -27.01
CA PHE A 145 9.45 -3.31 -27.23
C PHE A 145 10.64 -3.76 -28.08
N SER A 146 11.37 -2.83 -28.71
CA SER A 146 12.51 -3.17 -29.58
C SER A 146 13.79 -3.50 -28.82
N ASN A 147 13.91 -3.05 -27.57
CA ASN A 147 15.11 -3.24 -26.75
C ASN A 147 14.76 -3.92 -25.44
N ALA A 148 15.19 -5.16 -25.19
CA ALA A 148 15.09 -5.76 -23.85
C ALA A 148 16.01 -5.00 -22.87
N PRO A 149 15.60 -4.67 -21.62
CA PRO A 149 14.44 -5.18 -20.86
C PRO A 149 13.12 -4.39 -21.04
N HIS A 150 12.98 -3.72 -22.18
CA HIS A 150 11.83 -2.91 -22.62
C HIS A 150 11.66 -1.64 -21.79
N PRO A 151 12.59 -0.66 -21.90
CA PRO A 151 12.46 0.61 -21.21
C PRO A 151 11.10 1.25 -21.44
N GLY A 152 10.49 1.76 -20.36
CA GLY A 152 9.17 2.36 -20.38
C GLY A 152 9.19 3.82 -19.99
N THR A 153 8.33 4.62 -20.59
CA THR A 153 8.03 5.99 -20.16
C THR A 153 6.61 6.06 -19.63
N VAL A 154 6.43 6.50 -18.39
CA VAL A 154 5.11 6.76 -17.81
C VAL A 154 4.74 8.23 -17.96
N HIS A 155 3.52 8.45 -18.42
CA HIS A 155 2.87 9.74 -18.47
C HIS A 155 1.69 9.74 -17.50
N VAL A 156 1.72 10.67 -16.54
CA VAL A 156 0.52 11.09 -15.82
C VAL A 156 -0.10 12.22 -16.61
N VAL A 157 -1.36 12.06 -17.02
CA VAL A 157 -2.03 12.92 -18.00
C VAL A 157 -3.32 13.46 -17.41
N ASP A 158 -3.60 14.74 -17.62
CA ASP A 158 -4.94 15.29 -17.40
C ASP A 158 -5.84 14.81 -18.53
N ALA A 159 -6.80 13.95 -18.20
CA ALA A 159 -7.67 13.28 -19.16
C ALA A 159 -8.67 14.24 -19.84
N ARG A 160 -8.78 15.50 -19.38
CA ARG A 160 -9.70 16.49 -19.96
C ARG A 160 -9.15 17.12 -21.22
N ASP A 161 -7.85 17.42 -21.22
CA ASP A 161 -7.17 18.15 -22.29
C ASP A 161 -5.96 17.40 -22.86
N ASN A 162 -5.71 16.16 -22.41
CA ASN A 162 -4.57 15.32 -22.77
C ASN A 162 -3.20 15.95 -22.48
N ARG A 163 -3.14 16.89 -21.53
CA ARG A 163 -1.88 17.49 -21.11
C ARG A 163 -1.12 16.54 -20.20
N THR A 164 0.13 16.25 -20.54
CA THR A 164 1.04 15.54 -19.63
C THR A 164 1.33 16.41 -18.40
N LEU A 165 0.96 15.92 -17.22
CA LEU A 165 1.25 16.48 -15.91
C LEU A 165 2.65 16.07 -15.44
N ARG A 166 3.01 14.81 -15.66
CA ARG A 166 4.33 14.26 -15.31
C ARG A 166 4.79 13.24 -16.34
N ARG A 167 6.10 13.20 -16.56
CA ARG A 167 6.80 12.17 -17.33
C ARG A 167 7.87 11.54 -16.44
N MET A 168 7.96 10.21 -16.47
CA MET A 168 9.00 9.45 -15.77
C MET A 168 9.52 8.36 -16.70
N ASP A 169 10.83 8.26 -16.83
CA ASP A 169 11.48 7.24 -17.65
C ASP A 169 11.99 6.11 -16.73
N PHE A 170 11.77 4.86 -17.12
CA PHE A 170 12.12 3.66 -16.37
C PHE A 170 12.98 2.72 -17.22
N PRO A 171 13.89 1.96 -16.58
CA PRO A 171 14.81 1.07 -17.29
C PRO A 171 14.10 -0.16 -17.91
N ASP A 172 12.91 -0.51 -17.44
CA ASP A 172 12.16 -1.68 -17.90
C ASP A 172 10.65 -1.41 -17.95
N SER A 173 9.92 -2.43 -18.41
CA SER A 173 8.48 -2.42 -18.65
C SER A 173 7.65 -2.88 -17.46
N THR A 174 8.25 -3.20 -16.32
CA THR A 174 7.54 -3.63 -15.10
C THR A 174 6.98 -2.40 -14.41
N ILE A 175 5.89 -1.87 -14.95
CA ILE A 175 5.31 -0.59 -14.57
C ILE A 175 3.87 -0.83 -14.17
N MET A 176 3.53 -0.50 -12.94
CA MET A 176 2.21 -0.80 -12.38
C MET A 176 1.68 0.44 -11.68
N ALA A 177 0.39 0.72 -11.84
CA ALA A 177 -0.23 1.87 -11.21
C ALA A 177 -1.70 1.66 -10.86
N THR A 178 -2.15 2.47 -9.91
CA THR A 178 -3.56 2.70 -9.62
C THR A 178 -3.76 4.15 -9.15
N ILE A 179 -5.00 4.62 -9.16
CA ILE A 179 -5.36 5.96 -8.70
C ILE A 179 -6.37 5.79 -7.57
N ASP A 180 -6.04 6.32 -6.39
CA ASP A 180 -6.97 6.36 -5.28
C ASP A 180 -6.81 7.65 -4.47
N GLY A 181 -7.93 8.24 -4.04
CA GLY A 181 -7.92 9.39 -3.15
C GLY A 181 -7.17 10.62 -3.70
N GLY A 182 -7.09 10.76 -5.03
CA GLY A 182 -6.36 11.83 -5.71
C GLY A 182 -4.84 11.63 -5.77
N VAL A 183 -4.35 10.43 -5.45
CA VAL A 183 -2.94 10.05 -5.56
C VAL A 183 -2.79 8.95 -6.60
N VAL A 184 -1.82 9.11 -7.49
CA VAL A 184 -1.33 8.03 -8.35
C VAL A 184 -0.30 7.26 -7.54
N TYR A 185 -0.60 6.00 -7.28
CA TYR A 185 0.33 5.03 -6.73
C TYR A 185 0.97 4.33 -7.91
N LEU A 186 2.22 4.64 -8.19
CA LEU A 186 2.99 4.09 -9.30
C LEU A 186 4.16 3.29 -8.73
N TYR A 187 4.51 2.16 -9.33
CA TYR A 187 5.80 1.54 -9.06
C TYR A 187 6.45 0.97 -10.31
N ASN A 188 7.78 0.95 -10.28
CA ASN A 188 8.61 0.24 -11.25
C ASN A 188 9.55 -0.71 -10.50
N ASP A 189 9.47 -2.00 -10.82
CA ASP A 189 10.19 -3.10 -10.15
C ASP A 189 10.59 -2.84 -8.68
N LYS A 190 9.62 -2.97 -7.76
CA LYS A 190 9.76 -2.80 -6.29
C LYS A 190 10.01 -1.37 -5.80
N LEU A 191 10.17 -0.38 -6.68
CA LEU A 191 10.31 1.03 -6.29
C LEU A 191 9.00 1.78 -6.47
N GLY A 192 8.43 2.24 -5.35
CA GLY A 192 7.18 3.00 -5.29
C GLY A 192 7.35 4.51 -5.46
N TYR A 193 6.32 5.14 -6.02
CA TYR A 193 6.19 6.57 -6.22
C TYR A 193 4.76 7.00 -5.92
N LEU A 194 4.62 8.08 -5.13
CA LEU A 194 3.33 8.70 -4.83
C LEU A 194 3.28 10.05 -5.53
N ILE A 195 2.35 10.21 -6.48
CA ILE A 195 2.23 11.41 -7.31
C ILE A 195 0.84 12.02 -7.10
N ASP A 196 0.77 13.32 -6.89
CA ASP A 196 -0.51 14.03 -6.84
C ASP A 196 -1.18 13.97 -8.22
N ALA A 197 -2.37 13.37 -8.30
CA ALA A 197 -3.02 13.06 -9.57
C ALA A 197 -3.42 14.31 -10.37
N ARG A 198 -3.58 15.47 -9.71
CA ARG A 198 -4.04 16.71 -10.36
C ARG A 198 -2.89 17.56 -10.89
N SER A 199 -1.78 17.58 -10.17
CA SER A 199 -0.62 18.42 -10.49
C SER A 199 0.50 17.64 -11.17
N GLY A 200 0.59 16.32 -10.94
CA GLY A 200 1.75 15.52 -11.32
C GLY A 200 2.96 15.72 -10.40
N ALA A 201 2.86 16.50 -9.32
CA ALA A 201 3.96 16.68 -8.38
C ALA A 201 4.16 15.42 -7.51
N ASP A 202 5.36 15.24 -6.97
CA ASP A 202 5.57 14.22 -5.92
C ASP A 202 4.75 14.59 -4.68
N VAL A 203 4.14 13.58 -4.05
CA VAL A 203 3.54 13.76 -2.72
C VAL A 203 4.68 13.84 -1.71
N GLU A 204 4.80 14.97 -1.02
CA GLU A 204 5.81 15.14 0.02
C GLU A 204 5.47 14.32 1.26
N THR A 205 6.32 13.34 1.56
CA THR A 205 6.13 12.41 2.67
C THR A 205 7.29 12.46 3.67
N ILE A 206 6.95 12.37 4.95
CA ILE A 206 7.89 12.15 6.06
C ILE A 206 8.22 10.66 6.17
N LEU A 207 7.22 9.80 5.97
CA LEU A 207 7.34 8.35 6.07
C LEU A 207 6.42 7.70 5.02
N VAL A 208 6.97 6.73 4.32
CA VAL A 208 6.22 5.79 3.49
C VAL A 208 6.56 4.39 3.96
N ILE A 209 5.53 3.60 4.20
CA ILE A 209 5.61 2.16 4.41
C ILE A 209 4.82 1.56 3.25
N ASP A 210 5.51 0.89 2.36
CA ASP A 210 4.90 0.18 1.26
C ASP A 210 5.45 -1.25 1.21
N ASN A 211 4.75 -2.09 0.49
CA ASN A 211 5.15 -3.47 0.26
C ASN A 211 5.22 -3.77 -1.24
N TYR A 212 5.45 -2.77 -2.09
CA TYR A 212 5.43 -2.92 -3.55
C TYR A 212 6.25 -4.13 -3.99
N GLY A 213 5.62 -4.99 -4.77
CA GLY A 213 6.27 -6.11 -5.39
C GLY A 213 7.04 -5.75 -6.65
N GLY A 214 7.72 -6.75 -7.17
CA GLY A 214 8.28 -6.71 -8.52
C GLY A 214 8.09 -8.05 -9.20
N LEU A 215 8.84 -8.27 -10.26
CA LEU A 215 8.91 -9.59 -10.87
C LEU A 215 9.64 -10.55 -9.93
N SER A 216 9.01 -11.68 -9.62
CA SER A 216 9.57 -12.74 -8.78
C SER A 216 9.54 -14.09 -9.47
N ALA A 217 10.46 -14.98 -9.12
CA ALA A 217 10.48 -16.36 -9.61
C ALA A 217 9.50 -17.29 -8.85
N THR A 218 8.81 -16.75 -7.83
CA THR A 218 7.85 -17.46 -6.99
C THR A 218 6.63 -16.57 -6.74
N ASP A 219 5.47 -17.19 -6.49
CA ASP A 219 4.22 -16.52 -6.14
C ASP A 219 4.26 -15.86 -4.74
N ARG A 220 5.30 -16.16 -3.94
CA ARG A 220 5.55 -15.65 -2.59
C ARG A 220 7.02 -15.28 -2.38
N PRO A 221 7.45 -14.06 -2.74
CA PRO A 221 8.85 -13.66 -2.63
C PRO A 221 9.20 -13.24 -1.20
N VAL A 222 9.56 -14.19 -0.34
CA VAL A 222 10.23 -13.89 0.95
C VAL A 222 11.74 -14.07 0.84
N LEU A 223 12.22 -14.76 -0.20
CA LEU A 223 13.65 -15.07 -0.40
C LEU A 223 14.07 -14.88 -1.87
N PRO A 224 15.27 -14.34 -2.13
CA PRO A 224 15.80 -14.24 -3.48
C PRO A 224 16.17 -15.63 -4.03
N GLY A 225 15.79 -15.88 -5.28
CA GLY A 225 16.30 -16.97 -6.10
C GLY A 225 15.39 -18.19 -6.22
N ALA A 226 14.72 -18.32 -7.36
CA ALA A 226 14.43 -19.64 -7.93
C ALA A 226 14.91 -19.64 -9.39
N PRO A 227 15.65 -20.68 -9.83
CA PRO A 227 16.33 -20.68 -11.13
C PRO A 227 15.42 -21.11 -12.31
N GLY A 228 14.09 -20.99 -12.20
CA GLY A 228 13.17 -21.61 -13.15
C GLY A 228 12.08 -20.66 -13.66
N GLY A 229 12.18 -20.31 -14.95
CA GLY A 229 11.15 -19.94 -15.96
C GLY A 229 9.90 -19.14 -15.60
N ARG A 230 9.24 -19.41 -14.47
CA ARG A 230 7.99 -18.78 -14.05
C ARG A 230 8.27 -17.40 -13.49
N ARG A 231 7.52 -16.41 -13.95
CA ARG A 231 7.59 -15.04 -13.49
C ARG A 231 6.25 -14.68 -12.89
N TYR A 232 6.23 -14.27 -11.64
CA TYR A 232 5.04 -13.77 -10.97
C TYR A 232 5.14 -12.25 -10.88
N LEU A 233 4.05 -11.58 -11.21
CA LEU A 233 3.89 -10.15 -11.02
C LEU A 233 2.93 -9.92 -9.87
N GLU A 234 3.38 -9.24 -8.82
CA GLU A 234 2.48 -8.78 -7.76
C GLU A 234 1.54 -7.72 -8.33
N THR A 235 0.25 -7.81 -8.03
CA THR A 235 -0.81 -6.90 -8.53
C THR A 235 -1.53 -6.15 -7.42
N SER A 236 -1.11 -6.35 -6.18
CA SER A 236 -1.65 -5.62 -5.03
C SER A 236 -0.54 -5.03 -4.18
N ALA A 237 -0.76 -3.84 -3.63
CA ALA A 237 0.11 -3.27 -2.61
C ALA A 237 -0.70 -2.74 -1.42
N VAL A 238 -0.02 -2.69 -0.28
CA VAL A 238 -0.41 -1.96 0.91
C VAL A 238 0.51 -0.77 1.00
N VAL A 239 -0.07 0.42 1.14
CA VAL A 239 0.69 1.67 1.21
C VAL A 239 0.17 2.50 2.37
N SER A 240 1.06 2.84 3.29
CA SER A 240 0.84 3.83 4.33
C SER A 240 1.78 5.00 4.10
N SER A 241 1.23 6.21 3.96
CA SER A 241 2.01 7.42 3.70
C SER A 241 1.63 8.51 4.69
N TRP A 242 2.65 9.15 5.25
CA TRP A 242 2.55 10.22 6.24
C TRP A 242 3.12 11.46 5.59
N CYS A 243 2.25 12.37 5.21
CA CYS A 243 2.58 13.55 4.41
C CYS A 243 3.10 14.69 5.30
N THR A 244 3.89 15.59 4.71
CA THR A 244 4.44 16.77 5.42
C THR A 244 3.37 17.74 5.89
N ASP A 245 2.19 17.73 5.24
CA ASP A 245 1.01 18.52 5.60
C ASP A 245 0.21 17.92 6.78
N GLY A 246 0.65 16.79 7.34
CA GLY A 246 -0.06 16.07 8.39
C GLY A 246 -1.19 15.17 7.88
N THR A 247 -1.34 14.96 6.58
CA THR A 247 -2.26 13.95 6.06
C THR A 247 -1.65 12.56 6.21
N VAL A 248 -2.41 11.61 6.76
CA VAL A 248 -2.04 10.19 6.76
C VAL A 248 -2.98 9.44 5.85
N ARG A 249 -2.44 8.64 4.92
CA ARG A 249 -3.20 7.76 4.05
C ARG A 249 -2.74 6.33 4.28
N SER A 250 -3.64 5.48 4.78
CA SER A 250 -3.44 4.04 4.84
C SER A 250 -4.30 3.39 3.77
N ARG A 251 -3.72 2.48 2.99
CA ARG A 251 -4.41 1.70 1.98
C ARG A 251 -4.08 0.24 2.21
N ALA A 252 -4.99 -0.45 2.90
CA ALA A 252 -4.84 -1.85 3.26
C ALA A 252 -4.80 -2.78 2.04
N ARG A 253 -5.36 -2.35 0.90
CA ARG A 253 -5.33 -3.12 -0.35
C ARG A 253 -5.57 -2.24 -1.57
N LEU A 254 -4.50 -1.93 -2.29
CA LEU A 254 -4.55 -1.31 -3.61
C LEU A 254 -4.38 -2.38 -4.67
N THR A 255 -5.36 -2.52 -5.56
CA THR A 255 -5.24 -3.34 -6.75
C THR A 255 -4.70 -2.49 -7.90
N MET A 256 -3.72 -3.02 -8.64
CA MET A 256 -2.98 -2.27 -9.64
C MET A 256 -2.94 -3.03 -10.97
N ASN A 257 -3.06 -2.26 -12.05
CA ASN A 257 -2.84 -2.77 -13.40
C ASN A 257 -1.45 -2.35 -13.86
N GLY A 258 -0.99 -2.89 -14.97
CA GLY A 258 0.25 -2.43 -15.56
C GLY A 258 0.82 -3.32 -16.62
N THR A 259 2.10 -3.09 -16.92
CA THR A 259 2.86 -3.82 -17.92
C THR A 259 3.97 -4.62 -17.26
N ALA A 260 4.35 -5.74 -17.88
CA ALA A 260 5.56 -6.50 -17.54
C ALA A 260 6.02 -7.32 -18.75
N GLY A 261 7.16 -6.94 -19.33
CA GLY A 261 7.59 -7.50 -20.62
C GLY A 261 6.62 -7.07 -21.73
N THR A 262 6.10 -8.04 -22.49
CA THR A 262 5.11 -7.86 -23.56
C THR A 262 3.66 -8.04 -23.07
N TRP A 263 3.44 -8.05 -21.76
CA TRP A 263 2.12 -8.32 -21.19
C TRP A 263 1.55 -7.08 -20.50
N PHE A 264 0.27 -6.84 -20.71
CA PHE A 264 -0.57 -6.08 -19.80
C PHE A 264 -1.23 -7.02 -18.80
N VAL A 265 -1.28 -6.60 -17.53
CA VAL A 265 -1.91 -7.33 -16.44
C VAL A 265 -2.97 -6.46 -15.79
N ASN A 266 -4.20 -6.95 -15.76
CA ASN A 266 -5.27 -6.37 -14.97
C ASN A 266 -5.23 -6.98 -13.55
N GLY A 267 -4.95 -6.16 -12.53
CA GLY A 267 -4.80 -6.65 -11.16
C GLY A 267 -6.10 -7.13 -10.53
N GLU A 268 -7.24 -6.60 -10.99
CA GLU A 268 -8.56 -6.91 -10.44
C GLU A 268 -9.11 -8.21 -11.03
N THR A 269 -9.11 -8.33 -12.36
CA THR A 269 -9.63 -9.51 -13.05
C THR A 269 -8.61 -10.63 -13.19
N ARG A 270 -7.32 -10.33 -12.98
CA ARG A 270 -6.16 -11.20 -13.28
C ARG A 270 -6.03 -11.56 -14.76
N GLU A 271 -6.68 -10.79 -15.62
CA GLU A 271 -6.57 -10.94 -17.06
C GLU A 271 -5.19 -10.52 -17.54
N ILE A 272 -4.62 -11.29 -18.46
CA ILE A 272 -3.32 -11.04 -19.08
C ILE A 272 -3.53 -10.88 -20.58
N ILE A 273 -3.04 -9.78 -21.13
CA ILE A 273 -3.22 -9.42 -22.54
C ILE A 273 -1.85 -9.17 -23.15
N GLU A 274 -1.59 -9.74 -24.33
CA GLU A 274 -0.38 -9.47 -25.10
C GLU A 274 -0.42 -8.06 -25.71
N LEU A 275 0.71 -7.35 -25.66
CA LEU A 275 0.91 -5.98 -26.14
C LEU A 275 1.70 -5.91 -27.45
#